data_AF-A0A3Q0E6P4-F1
#
_entry.id   AF-A0A3Q0E6P4-F1
#
_cell.length_a   1.000
_cell.length_b   1.000
_cell.length_c   1.000
_cell.angle_alpha   90.00
_cell.angle_beta   90.00
_cell.angle_gamma   90.00
#
_symmetry.space_group_name_H-M   'P 1'
#
loop_
_entity.id
_entity.type
_entity.pdbx_description
1 polymer ?
#
loop_
_entity_poly.entity_id
_entity_poly.type
_entity_poly.pdbx_seq_one_letter_code
_entity_poly.pdbx_strand_id
1 'polypeptide(L)'
;MLPMLQVQLLAAGLLATKPGGHVVYSTCSLSHLQNEYVVQGAIELLANQYSIEIQVEDLTHFRRLFMDMFCFFPSCQVGELVIPNLLANFGPMYFCKMHRLT
;
A
#
# COMPACT_ATOMS: atom_id res chain seq x y z
N MET A 1 -2.94 -9.57 16.78
CA MET A 1 -3.14 -10.17 15.43
C MET A 1 -2.34 -9.36 14.41
N LEU A 2 -1.87 -10.00 13.33
CA LEU A 2 -0.91 -9.39 12.39
C LEU A 2 -1.42 -8.11 11.68
N PRO A 3 -2.67 -8.03 11.15
CA PRO A 3 -3.18 -6.79 10.53
C PRO A 3 -3.13 -5.56 11.44
N MET A 4 -3.43 -5.73 12.73
CA MET A 4 -3.38 -4.63 13.69
C MET A 4 -1.95 -4.10 13.87
N LEU A 5 -0.97 -5.00 13.93
CA LEU A 5 0.44 -4.61 13.99
C LEU A 5 0.87 -3.88 12.70
N GLN A 6 0.42 -4.36 11.54
CA GLN A 6 0.72 -3.73 10.26
C GLN A 6 0.15 -2.30 10.17
N VAL A 7 -1.07 -2.08 10.65
CA VAL A 7 -1.66 -0.72 10.76
C VAL A 7 -0.81 0.16 11.66
N GLN A 8 -0.40 -0.34 12.84
CA GLN A 8 0.43 0.41 13.77
C GLN A 8 1.80 0.80 13.17
N LEU A 9 2.44 -0.13 12.45
CA LEU A 9 3.72 0.12 11.80
C LEU A 9 3.58 1.13 10.66
N LEU A 10 2.56 1.00 9.82
CA LEU A 10 2.31 1.95 8.74
C LEU A 10 1.99 3.35 9.29
N ALA A 11 1.14 3.43 10.31
CA ALA A 11 0.80 4.68 10.97
C ALA A 11 2.03 5.37 11.56
N ALA A 12 2.91 4.62 12.23
CA ALA A 12 4.18 5.14 12.74
C ALA A 12 5.09 5.66 11.62
N GLY A 13 5.17 4.94 10.49
CA GLY A 13 5.93 5.40 9.31
C GLY A 13 5.39 6.71 8.73
N LEU A 14 4.07 6.86 8.64
CA LEU A 14 3.42 8.09 8.18
C LEU A 14 3.64 9.25 9.17
N LEU A 15 3.57 9.01 10.48
CA LEU A 15 3.88 10.02 11.50
C LEU A 15 5.34 10.50 11.43
N ALA A 16 6.28 9.60 11.14
CA ALA A 16 7.69 9.93 10.95
C ALA A 16 7.99 10.64 9.62
N THR A 17 7.04 10.62 8.68
CA THR A 17 7.17 11.27 7.38
C THR A 17 6.87 12.75 7.51
N LYS A 18 7.70 13.64 6.95
CA LYS A 18 7.42 15.09 6.94
C LYS A 18 6.13 15.41 6.16
N PRO A 19 5.45 16.53 6.45
CA PRO A 19 4.41 17.06 5.56
C PRO A 19 4.96 17.25 4.14
N GLY A 20 4.20 16.83 3.13
CA GLY A 20 4.63 16.74 1.74
C GLY A 20 5.55 15.55 1.42
N GLY A 21 5.74 14.63 2.36
CA GLY A 21 6.58 13.43 2.20
C GLY A 21 5.79 12.22 1.70
N HIS A 22 6.50 11.18 1.27
CA HIS A 22 5.91 9.98 0.68
C HIS A 22 6.29 8.71 1.45
N VAL A 23 5.37 7.75 1.50
CA VAL A 23 5.55 6.41 2.07
C VAL A 23 5.14 5.37 1.06
N VAL A 24 5.85 4.23 1.03
CA VAL A 24 5.39 3.01 0.36
C VAL A 24 5.19 1.95 1.42
N TYR A 25 3.95 1.51 1.59
CA TYR A 25 3.64 0.30 2.35
C TYR A 25 3.74 -0.91 1.43
N SER A 26 4.24 -2.04 1.93
CA SER A 26 4.38 -3.23 1.11
C SER A 26 4.33 -4.53 1.91
N THR A 27 3.87 -5.61 1.29
CA THR A 27 3.82 -6.95 1.91
C THR A 27 4.14 -8.03 0.88
N CYS A 28 4.45 -9.24 1.35
CA CYS A 28 4.49 -10.44 0.54
C CYS A 28 3.25 -11.34 0.76
N SER A 29 2.05 -10.73 0.83
CA SER A 29 0.79 -11.42 1.10
C SER A 29 -0.23 -11.14 -0.01
N LEU A 30 -1.04 -12.15 -0.35
CA LEU A 30 -2.22 -12.01 -1.22
C LEU A 30 -3.48 -11.55 -0.45
N SER A 31 -3.44 -11.53 0.88
CA SER A 31 -4.61 -11.25 1.71
C SER A 31 -4.90 -9.75 1.78
N HIS A 32 -6.08 -9.34 1.32
CA HIS A 32 -6.58 -7.96 1.43
C HIS A 32 -6.63 -7.45 2.89
N LEU A 33 -6.81 -8.35 3.86
CA LEU A 33 -6.78 -8.02 5.30
C LEU A 33 -5.42 -7.48 5.76
N GLN A 34 -4.34 -7.82 5.05
CA GLN A 34 -2.97 -7.34 5.33
C GLN A 34 -2.52 -6.24 4.36
N ASN A 35 -3.33 -5.96 3.32
CA ASN A 35 -2.99 -5.09 2.20
C ASN A 35 -3.88 -3.84 2.24
N GLU A 36 -4.95 -3.81 1.44
CA GLU A 36 -5.83 -2.64 1.32
C GLU A 36 -6.45 -2.23 2.66
N TYR A 37 -6.82 -3.20 3.51
CA TYR A 37 -7.44 -2.89 4.81
C TYR A 37 -6.44 -2.30 5.81
N VAL A 38 -5.16 -2.66 5.70
CA VAL A 38 -4.11 -2.03 6.51
C VAL A 38 -3.91 -0.58 6.09
N VAL A 39 -3.87 -0.33 4.78
CA VAL A 39 -3.73 1.02 4.22
C VAL A 39 -4.91 1.90 4.66
N GLN A 40 -6.14 1.43 4.45
CA GLN A 40 -7.35 2.15 4.85
C GLN A 40 -7.38 2.39 6.36
N GLY A 41 -7.10 1.37 7.17
CA GLY A 41 -7.09 1.49 8.62
C GLY A 41 -6.03 2.47 9.14
N ALA A 42 -4.85 2.54 8.51
CA ALA A 42 -3.83 3.52 8.87
C ALA A 42 -4.25 4.95 8.51
N ILE A 43 -4.83 5.16 7.32
CA ILE A 43 -5.33 6.48 6.89
C ILE A 43 -6.44 6.97 7.84
N GLU A 44 -7.42 6.11 8.15
CA GLU A 44 -8.51 6.42 9.08
C GLU A 44 -7.98 6.73 10.49
N LEU A 45 -7.01 5.95 10.98
CA LEU A 45 -6.39 6.19 12.28
C LEU A 45 -5.72 7.57 12.33
N LEU A 46 -4.93 7.92 11.30
CA LEU A 46 -4.22 9.20 11.26
C LEU A 46 -5.17 10.39 11.15
N ALA A 47 -6.22 10.28 10.33
CA ALA A 47 -7.23 11.32 10.20
C ALA A 47 -7.96 11.54 11.54
N ASN A 48 -8.39 10.48 12.22
CA ASN A 48 -9.19 10.56 13.43
C ASN A 48 -8.39 10.96 14.68
N GLN A 49 -7.16 10.48 14.82
CA GLN A 49 -6.37 10.67 16.06
C GLN A 49 -5.39 11.84 15.99
N TYR A 50 -4.92 12.19 14.78
CA TYR A 50 -3.86 13.18 14.60
C TYR A 50 -4.25 14.31 13.62
N SER A 51 -5.43 14.25 13.00
CA SER A 51 -5.86 15.21 11.98
C SER A 51 -4.85 15.33 10.82
N ILE A 52 -4.15 14.23 10.51
CA ILE A 52 -3.21 14.14 9.40
C ILE A 52 -3.94 13.58 8.19
N GLU A 53 -3.84 14.28 7.06
CA GLU A 53 -4.45 13.86 5.80
C GLU A 53 -3.43 13.09 4.95
N ILE A 54 -3.81 11.88 4.54
CA ILE A 54 -2.98 11.00 3.71
C ILE A 54 -3.73 10.72 2.40
N GLN A 55 -3.04 10.93 1.28
CA GLN A 55 -3.55 10.66 -0.06
C GLN A 55 -2.87 9.43 -0.64
N VAL A 56 -3.65 8.45 -1.10
CA VAL A 56 -3.12 7.34 -1.91
C VAL A 56 -2.77 7.85 -3.30
N GLU A 57 -1.58 7.51 -3.79
CA GLU A 57 -1.13 7.88 -5.14
C GLU A 57 -1.50 6.81 -6.17
N ASP A 58 -1.95 7.25 -7.36
CA ASP A 58 -2.27 6.37 -8.47
C ASP A 58 -0.99 5.78 -9.09
N LEU A 59 -0.87 4.45 -9.05
CA LEU A 59 0.25 3.70 -9.60
C LEU A 59 -0.10 3.02 -10.93
N THR A 60 -1.24 3.32 -11.54
CA THR A 60 -1.69 2.70 -12.79
C THR A 60 -0.65 2.83 -13.91
N HIS A 61 -0.03 4.00 -14.07
CA HIS A 61 1.04 4.18 -15.07
C HIS A 61 2.27 3.34 -14.74
N PHE A 62 2.69 3.31 -13.47
CA PHE A 62 3.80 2.47 -13.00
C PHE A 62 3.52 1.00 -13.30
N ARG A 63 2.35 0.48 -12.93
CA ARG A 63 1.95 -0.89 -13.25
C ARG A 63 2.10 -1.19 -14.72
N ARG A 64 1.55 -0.34 -15.61
CA ARG A 64 1.60 -0.55 -17.07
C ARG A 64 3.03 -0.69 -17.60
N LEU A 65 3.99 0.09 -17.09
CA LEU A 65 5.39 -0.01 -17.49
C LEU A 65 6.04 -1.35 -17.13
N PHE A 66 5.53 -2.03 -16.11
CA PHE A 66 6.09 -3.27 -15.57
C PHE A 66 5.28 -4.53 -15.92
N MET A 67 4.19 -4.40 -16.69
CA MET A 67 3.31 -5.53 -17.06
C MET A 67 3.98 -6.57 -17.97
N ASP A 68 5.05 -6.19 -18.68
CA ASP A 68 5.81 -7.13 -19.52
C ASP A 68 6.68 -8.09 -18.69
N MET A 69 6.97 -7.73 -17.43
CA MET A 69 7.81 -8.52 -16.52
C MET A 69 7.02 -9.17 -15.39
N PHE A 70 5.97 -8.51 -14.90
CA PHE A 70 5.20 -8.95 -13.73
C PHE A 70 3.72 -9.10 -14.05
N CYS A 71 3.09 -10.14 -13.49
CA CYS A 71 1.65 -10.28 -13.52
C CYS A 71 1.02 -9.52 -12.35
N PHE A 72 0.13 -8.57 -12.64
CA PHE A 72 -0.58 -7.78 -11.63
C PHE A 72 -2.04 -8.23 -11.49
N PHE A 73 -2.54 -8.25 -10.25
CA PHE A 73 -3.96 -8.37 -9.98
C PHE A 73 -4.69 -7.08 -10.41
N PRO A 74 -5.74 -7.15 -11.25
CA PRO A 74 -6.29 -5.96 -11.89
C PRO A 74 -7.26 -5.14 -11.02
N SER A 75 -7.65 -5.64 -9.84
CA SER A 75 -8.81 -5.11 -9.10
C SER A 75 -8.50 -4.73 -7.65
N CYS A 76 -7.27 -4.32 -7.37
CA CYS A 76 -6.97 -3.65 -6.10
C CYS A 76 -7.73 -2.32 -6.02
N GLN A 77 -8.33 -2.03 -4.87
CA GLN A 77 -9.00 -0.74 -4.64
C GLN A 77 -7.99 0.40 -4.44
N VAL A 78 -6.87 0.08 -3.78
CA VAL A 78 -5.73 0.97 -3.54
C VAL A 78 -4.43 0.18 -3.61
N GLY A 79 -3.39 0.80 -4.16
CA GLY A 79 -2.11 0.13 -4.40
C GLY A 79 -2.17 -0.89 -5.54
N GLU A 80 -1.11 -1.68 -5.65
CA GLU A 80 -0.90 -2.66 -6.71
C GLU A 80 -0.45 -3.99 -6.10
N LEU A 81 -0.80 -5.11 -6.74
CA LEU A 81 -0.45 -6.45 -6.28
C LEU A 81 0.15 -7.28 -7.41
N VAL A 82 1.43 -7.62 -7.29
CA VAL A 82 2.06 -8.63 -8.13
C VAL A 82 1.64 -10.02 -7.64
N ILE A 83 1.18 -10.86 -8.56
CA ILE A 83 0.72 -12.22 -8.30
C ILE A 83 1.64 -13.25 -8.98
N PRO A 84 1.92 -14.40 -8.34
CA PRO A 84 2.64 -15.48 -8.97
C PRO A 84 1.91 -16.02 -10.21
N ASN A 85 2.63 -16.17 -11.32
CA ASN A 85 2.16 -16.81 -12.54
C ASN A 85 3.24 -17.75 -13.09
N LEU A 86 2.87 -18.83 -13.79
CA LEU A 86 3.84 -19.77 -14.35
C LEU A 86 4.83 -19.13 -15.35
N LEU A 87 4.39 -18.13 -16.11
CA LEU A 87 5.23 -17.42 -17.08
C LEU A 87 6.09 -16.32 -16.43
N ALA A 88 5.73 -15.88 -15.22
CA ALA A 88 6.40 -14.83 -14.47
C ALA A 88 6.21 -15.06 -12.97
N ASN A 89 7.02 -15.96 -12.40
CA ASN A 89 6.82 -16.49 -11.04
C ASN A 89 7.42 -15.58 -9.95
N PHE A 90 6.98 -14.33 -9.93
CA PHE A 90 7.36 -13.32 -8.94
C PHE A 90 6.25 -13.09 -7.92
N GLY A 91 6.60 -12.47 -6.79
CA GLY A 91 5.65 -12.15 -5.72
C GLY A 91 5.28 -13.38 -4.86
N PRO A 92 4.16 -13.31 -4.10
CA PRO A 92 3.23 -12.19 -4.05
C PRO A 92 3.89 -10.92 -3.51
N MET A 93 3.56 -9.77 -4.06
CA MET A 93 4.08 -8.47 -3.61
C MET A 93 3.01 -7.40 -3.72
N TYR A 94 2.42 -7.00 -2.59
CA TYR A 94 1.55 -5.83 -2.50
C TYR A 94 2.40 -4.59 -2.25
N PHE A 95 2.05 -3.47 -2.88
CA PHE A 95 2.60 -2.18 -2.51
C PHE A 95 1.60 -1.04 -2.76
N CYS A 96 1.62 -0.05 -1.88
CA CYS A 96 0.77 1.13 -1.98
C CYS A 96 1.58 2.37 -1.63
N LYS A 97 1.63 3.33 -2.56
CA LYS A 97 2.29 4.62 -2.37
C LYS A 97 1.30 5.63 -1.83
N MET A 98 1.73 6.40 -0.84
CA MET A 98 0.93 7.42 -0.18
C MET A 98 1.74 8.71 -0.02
N HIS A 99 1.04 9.83 -0.07
CA HIS A 99 1.54 11.18 0.14
C HIS A 99 0.90 11.77 1.40
N ARG A 100 1.72 12.20 2.36
CA ARG A 100 1.26 12.88 3.56
C ARG A 100 1.07 14.36 3.27
N LEU A 101 -0.16 14.85 3.32
CA LEU A 101 -0.50 16.23 2.95
C LEU A 101 -0.20 17.22 4.09
N THR A 102 -0.43 16.83 5.34
CA THR A 102 -0.28 17.68 6.54
C THR A 102 0.45 16.97 7.68
#